data_AF-A0A670KMQ8-F1
#
_entry.id   AF-A0A670KMQ8-F1
#
_cell.length_a   1.000
_cell.length_b   1.000
_cell.length_c   1.000
_cell.angle_alpha   90.00
_cell.angle_beta   90.00
_cell.angle_gamma   90.00
#
_symmetry.space_group_name_H-M   'P 1'
#
loop_
_entity.id
_entity.type
_entity.pdbx_description
1 polymer ?
#
loop_
_entity_poly.entity_id
_entity_poly.type
_entity_poly.pdbx_seq_one_letter_code
_entity_poly.pdbx_strand_id
1 'polypeptide(L)'
;MAAGSSAAAASVSGSGAYGLGLANERLRLLEELEREIGAAMQSAGTVILELSKEKPNWSLLERQTSQFMGSVQKVESELSAQIRYLTQVATGQPHEGSSYSARKDCQMALKRIDYARVKLGEVSRTCEQMLEQLRPRRRGEASPGWPLLAASTCQAALCGQRTLSSLPAEQTGATLRGRRGTATSLSPFPVS
;
A
#
# COMPACT_ATOMS: atom_id res chain seq x y z
N MET A 1 46.30 -6.03 2.42
CA MET A 1 45.10 -6.81 2.03
C MET A 1 44.00 -6.46 3.02
N ALA A 2 43.16 -5.47 2.69
CA ALA A 2 42.16 -4.91 3.58
C ALA A 2 40.80 -5.59 3.35
N ALA A 3 40.20 -6.13 4.41
CA ALA A 3 38.81 -6.57 4.43
C ALA A 3 37.96 -5.45 5.05
N GLY A 4 37.28 -4.68 4.21
CA GLY A 4 36.28 -3.69 4.63
C GLY A 4 34.89 -4.30 4.52
N SER A 5 34.32 -4.70 5.67
CA SER A 5 32.89 -4.96 5.80
C SER A 5 32.13 -3.65 5.67
N SER A 6 31.28 -3.52 4.65
CA SER A 6 30.24 -2.50 4.60
C SER A 6 28.89 -3.19 4.64
N ALA A 7 28.28 -3.13 5.82
CA ALA A 7 26.88 -3.47 6.03
C ALA A 7 26.03 -2.43 5.30
N ALA A 8 25.38 -2.84 4.21
CA ALA A 8 24.36 -2.04 3.57
C ALA A 8 23.11 -2.05 4.47
N ALA A 9 22.99 -1.01 5.30
CA ALA A 9 21.77 -0.68 6.01
C ALA A 9 20.69 -0.34 4.96
N ALA A 10 19.85 -1.32 4.65
CA ALA A 10 18.65 -1.10 3.85
C ALA A 10 17.67 -0.25 4.67
N SER A 11 17.58 1.03 4.31
CA SER A 11 16.59 1.96 4.82
C SER A 11 15.19 1.52 4.41
N VAL A 12 14.53 0.73 5.27
CA VAL A 12 13.07 0.55 5.23
C VAL A 12 12.45 1.81 5.83
N SER A 13 12.38 2.87 5.02
CA SER A 13 11.68 4.10 5.36
C SER A 13 10.44 4.22 4.48
N GLY A 14 9.26 4.28 5.12
CA GLY A 14 8.07 4.81 4.45
C GLY A 14 6.72 4.32 4.98
N SER A 15 6.63 3.08 5.47
CA SER A 15 5.31 2.47 5.69
C SER A 15 4.69 2.58 7.09
N GLY A 16 5.45 3.05 8.10
CA GLY A 16 4.96 3.18 9.47
C GLY A 16 4.27 4.52 9.79
N ALA A 17 4.58 5.58 9.04
CA ALA A 17 4.19 6.94 9.40
C ALA A 17 2.70 7.25 9.15
N TYR A 18 2.10 6.68 8.08
CA TYR A 18 0.70 6.92 7.75
C TYR A 18 -0.28 6.15 8.65
N GLY A 19 0.11 5.00 9.18
CA GLY A 19 -0.72 4.22 10.10
C GLY A 19 -0.84 4.87 11.48
N LEU A 20 0.29 5.41 11.99
CA LEU A 20 0.32 6.13 13.26
C LEU A 20 -0.43 7.47 13.16
N GLY A 21 -0.33 8.16 12.01
CA GLY A 21 -1.08 9.40 11.76
C GLY A 21 -2.59 9.21 11.78
N LEU A 22 -3.11 8.13 11.19
CA LEU A 22 -4.55 7.84 11.20
C LEU A 22 -5.05 7.48 12.61
N ALA A 23 -4.28 6.72 13.38
CA ALA A 23 -4.65 6.39 14.76
C ALA A 23 -4.67 7.64 15.66
N ASN A 24 -3.70 8.53 15.51
CA ASN A 24 -3.65 9.79 16.26
C ASN A 24 -4.80 10.73 15.88
N GLU A 25 -5.17 10.81 14.60
CA GLU A 25 -6.33 11.58 14.17
C GLU A 25 -7.63 11.03 14.75
N ARG A 26 -7.77 9.70 14.83
CA ARG A 26 -8.93 9.04 15.44
C ARG A 26 -9.00 9.30 16.94
N LEU A 27 -7.87 9.26 17.65
CA LEU A 27 -7.81 9.61 19.07
C LEU A 27 -8.22 11.07 19.30
N ARG A 28 -7.72 11.99 18.47
CA ARG A 28 -8.07 13.40 18.54
C ARG A 28 -9.57 13.65 18.33
N LEU A 29 -10.21 12.91 17.42
CA LEU A 29 -11.66 12.99 17.24
C LEU A 29 -12.43 12.50 18.47
N LEU A 30 -11.94 11.45 19.15
CA LEU A 30 -12.55 10.98 20.40
C LEU A 30 -12.39 11.99 21.53
N GLU A 31 -11.25 12.67 21.63
CA GLU A 31 -11.02 13.77 22.59
C GLU A 31 -11.95 14.98 22.31
N GLU A 32 -12.20 15.28 21.04
CA GLU A 32 -13.17 16.32 20.66
C GLU A 32 -14.60 15.93 21.06
N LEU A 33 -14.97 14.66 20.87
CA LEU A 33 -16.26 14.14 21.32
C LEU A 33 -16.44 14.21 22.83
N GLU A 34 -15.40 13.88 23.59
CA GLU A 34 -15.41 14.01 25.06
C GLU A 34 -15.64 15.47 25.48
N ARG A 35 -15.01 16.42 24.77
CA ARG A 35 -15.21 17.85 25.01
C ARG A 35 -16.64 18.28 24.68
N GLU A 36 -17.22 17.79 23.60
CA GLU A 36 -18.61 18.06 23.20
C GLU A 36 -19.60 17.50 24.23
N ILE A 37 -19.36 16.31 24.79
CA ILE A 37 -20.15 15.75 25.89
C ILE A 37 -20.08 16.66 27.12
N GLY A 38 -18.88 17.17 27.45
CA GLY A 38 -18.71 18.15 28.52
C GLY A 38 -19.53 19.43 28.29
N ALA A 39 -19.53 19.95 27.06
CA ALA A 39 -20.34 21.11 26.69
C ALA A 39 -21.85 20.84 26.77
N ALA A 40 -22.31 19.67 26.33
CA ALA A 40 -23.69 19.24 26.46
C ALA A 40 -24.12 19.20 27.94
N MET A 41 -23.30 18.61 28.81
CA MET A 41 -23.55 18.57 30.26
C MET A 41 -23.65 19.96 30.88
N GLN A 42 -22.81 20.91 30.47
CA GLN A 42 -22.87 22.29 30.96
C GLN A 42 -24.16 23.01 30.52
N SER A 43 -24.59 22.82 29.27
CA SER A 43 -25.85 23.39 28.76
C SER A 43 -27.06 22.83 29.53
N ALA A 44 -27.09 21.51 29.78
CA ALA A 44 -28.13 20.87 30.60
C ALA A 44 -28.12 21.36 32.05
N GLY A 45 -26.94 21.50 32.68
CA GLY A 45 -26.82 22.06 34.02
C GLY A 45 -27.34 23.51 34.10
N THR A 46 -27.06 24.31 33.07
CA THR A 46 -27.58 25.69 32.96
C THR A 46 -29.10 25.71 32.86
N VAL A 47 -29.70 24.81 32.07
CA VAL A 47 -31.17 24.68 31.95
C VAL A 47 -31.79 24.35 33.31
N ILE A 48 -31.24 23.36 34.03
CA ILE A 48 -31.76 22.94 35.34
C ILE A 48 -31.68 24.08 36.37
N LEU A 49 -30.54 24.77 36.42
CA LEU A 49 -30.36 25.92 37.32
C LEU A 49 -31.32 27.06 36.98
N GLU A 50 -31.58 27.30 35.70
CA GLU A 50 -32.49 28.37 35.28
C GLU A 50 -33.95 28.04 35.61
N LEU A 51 -34.36 26.78 35.46
CA LEU A 51 -35.68 26.30 35.88
C LEU A 51 -35.88 26.33 37.40
N SER A 52 -34.79 26.33 38.18
CA SER A 52 -34.84 26.41 39.64
C SER A 52 -35.13 27.82 40.16
N LYS A 53 -35.12 28.84 39.29
CA LYS A 53 -35.41 30.23 39.66
C LYS A 53 -36.91 30.48 39.69
N GLU A 54 -37.32 31.40 40.56
CA GLU A 54 -38.72 31.85 40.68
C GLU A 54 -39.27 32.48 39.39
N LYS A 55 -38.40 33.10 38.59
CA LYS A 55 -38.72 33.65 37.27
C LYS A 55 -37.70 33.20 36.22
N PRO A 56 -37.95 32.10 35.50
CA PRO A 56 -37.00 31.57 34.52
C PRO A 56 -36.86 32.47 33.28
N ASN A 57 -35.65 32.54 32.73
CA ASN A 57 -35.40 33.21 31.46
C ASN A 57 -35.65 32.26 30.27
N TRP A 58 -36.85 32.35 29.69
CA TRP A 58 -37.28 31.53 28.56
C TRP A 58 -36.37 31.61 27.32
N SER A 59 -35.81 32.79 27.02
CA SER A 59 -34.92 32.95 25.86
C SER A 59 -33.59 32.20 26.07
N LEU A 60 -33.07 32.22 27.30
CA LEU A 60 -31.87 31.46 27.67
C LEU A 60 -32.14 29.95 27.64
N LEU A 61 -33.28 29.52 28.17
CA LEU A 61 -33.70 28.12 28.20
C LEU A 61 -33.80 27.52 26.80
N GLU A 62 -34.45 28.22 25.87
CA GLU A 62 -34.61 27.76 24.49
C GLU A 62 -33.25 27.61 23.79
N ARG A 63 -32.36 28.60 23.99
CA ARG A 63 -31.01 28.57 23.42
C ARG A 63 -30.19 27.40 23.98
N GLN A 64 -30.18 27.22 25.30
CA GLN A 64 -29.40 26.16 25.95
C GLN A 64 -29.95 24.77 25.63
N THR A 65 -31.27 24.63 25.53
CA THR A 65 -31.92 23.37 25.11
C THR A 65 -31.59 23.05 23.66
N SER A 66 -31.64 24.04 22.76
CA SER A 66 -31.23 23.86 21.36
C SER A 66 -29.75 23.47 21.24
N GLN A 67 -28.88 24.10 22.04
CA GLN A 67 -27.45 23.76 22.09
C GLN A 67 -27.22 22.34 22.61
N PHE A 68 -27.93 21.93 23.67
CA PHE A 68 -27.89 20.57 24.20
C PHE A 68 -28.29 19.55 23.13
N MET A 69 -29.43 19.76 22.49
CA MET A 69 -29.94 18.85 21.44
C MET A 69 -28.96 18.74 20.27
N GLY A 70 -28.39 19.86 19.80
CA GLY A 70 -27.39 19.85 18.75
C GLY A 70 -26.10 19.12 19.13
N SER A 71 -25.63 19.30 20.37
CA SER A 71 -24.45 18.62 20.90
C SER A 71 -24.69 17.11 20.98
N VAL A 72 -25.85 16.67 21.47
CA VAL A 72 -26.23 15.25 21.55
C VAL A 72 -26.31 14.62 20.17
N GLN A 73 -26.94 15.28 19.19
CA GLN A 73 -27.01 14.77 17.81
C GLN A 73 -25.62 14.63 17.18
N LYS A 74 -24.74 15.60 17.40
CA LYS A 74 -23.36 15.54 16.92
C LYS A 74 -22.62 14.36 17.54
N VAL A 75 -22.66 14.22 18.87
CA VAL A 75 -22.05 13.11 19.60
C VAL A 75 -22.56 11.77 19.09
N GLU A 76 -23.87 11.60 18.94
CA GLU A 76 -24.47 10.37 18.44
C GLU A 76 -23.98 10.02 17.02
N SER A 77 -23.97 11.00 16.11
CA SER A 77 -23.57 10.79 14.72
C SER A 77 -22.09 10.40 14.56
N GLU A 78 -21.20 11.09 15.28
CA GLU A 78 -19.77 10.86 15.21
C GLU A 78 -19.35 9.59 15.96
N LEU A 79 -19.93 9.33 17.13
CA LEU A 79 -19.66 8.10 17.89
C LEU A 79 -20.17 6.86 17.13
N SER A 80 -21.31 6.97 16.45
CA SER A 80 -21.79 5.94 15.52
C SER A 80 -20.87 5.73 14.32
N ALA A 81 -20.20 6.78 13.83
CA ALA A 81 -19.18 6.64 12.79
C ALA A 81 -17.92 5.93 13.31
N GLN A 82 -17.47 6.23 14.54
CA GLN A 82 -16.34 5.54 15.16
C GLN A 82 -16.65 4.08 15.48
N ILE A 83 -17.86 3.75 15.95
CA ILE A 83 -18.30 2.37 16.14
C ILE A 83 -18.28 1.62 14.80
N ARG A 84 -18.86 2.19 13.73
CA ARG A 84 -18.82 1.57 12.39
C ARG A 84 -17.40 1.32 11.92
N TYR A 85 -16.51 2.28 12.13
CA TYR A 85 -15.08 2.12 11.83
C TYR A 85 -14.45 1.00 12.65
N LEU A 86 -14.68 0.97 13.97
CA LEU A 86 -14.19 -0.08 14.88
C LEU A 86 -14.71 -1.46 14.49
N THR A 87 -15.98 -1.56 14.12
CA THR A 87 -16.56 -2.80 13.58
C THR A 87 -15.86 -3.19 12.29
N GLN A 88 -15.64 -2.25 11.36
CA GLN A 88 -14.97 -2.54 10.09
C GLN A 88 -13.52 -3.02 10.29
N VAL A 89 -12.76 -2.38 11.19
CA VAL A 89 -11.38 -2.79 11.52
C VAL A 89 -11.34 -4.10 12.32
N ALA A 90 -12.35 -4.39 13.15
CA ALA A 90 -12.40 -5.60 13.98
C ALA A 90 -12.94 -6.83 13.24
N THR A 91 -13.83 -6.66 12.25
CA THR A 91 -14.32 -7.75 11.39
C THR A 91 -13.42 -8.00 10.17
N GLY A 92 -12.38 -7.18 9.99
CA GLY A 92 -11.17 -7.57 9.28
C GLY A 92 -10.93 -6.93 7.92
N GLN A 93 -11.60 -5.86 7.49
CA GLN A 93 -11.31 -5.23 6.18
C GLN A 93 -11.61 -3.70 6.10
N PRO A 94 -10.65 -2.84 6.50
CA PRO A 94 -10.52 -1.52 5.85
C PRO A 94 -9.08 -0.97 5.71
N HIS A 95 -8.04 -1.73 6.06
CA HIS A 95 -6.64 -1.31 5.91
C HIS A 95 -5.78 -2.29 5.07
N GLU A 96 -6.43 -3.26 4.43
CA GLU A 96 -5.78 -4.23 3.55
C GLU A 96 -5.51 -3.73 2.11
N GLY A 97 -5.99 -2.53 1.75
CA GLY A 97 -5.84 -2.01 0.39
C GLY A 97 -4.42 -1.64 -0.03
N SER A 98 -3.47 -1.46 0.89
CA SER A 98 -2.08 -1.11 0.54
C SER A 98 -1.03 -1.99 1.22
N SER A 99 -1.12 -2.20 2.53
CA SER A 99 -0.11 -2.98 3.28
C SER A 99 -0.28 -4.49 3.15
N TYR A 100 -1.51 -5.01 3.13
CA TYR A 100 -1.75 -6.44 2.92
C TYR A 100 -1.51 -6.83 1.47
N SER A 101 -1.99 -6.04 0.50
CA SER A 101 -1.68 -6.26 -0.92
C SER A 101 -0.17 -6.32 -1.14
N ALA A 102 0.60 -5.31 -0.71
CA ALA A 102 2.06 -5.30 -0.90
C ALA A 102 2.76 -6.49 -0.22
N ARG A 103 2.35 -6.87 1.00
CA ARG A 103 2.93 -8.03 1.71
C ARG A 103 2.58 -9.34 1.00
N LYS A 104 1.34 -9.49 0.55
CA LYS A 104 0.86 -10.65 -0.20
C LYS A 104 1.51 -10.76 -1.58
N ASP A 105 1.69 -9.65 -2.27
CA ASP A 105 2.36 -9.58 -3.56
C ASP A 105 3.83 -10.00 -3.41
N CYS A 106 4.51 -9.51 -2.36
CA CYS A 106 5.85 -10.00 -2.00
C CYS A 106 5.86 -11.50 -1.66
N GLN A 107 4.91 -11.97 -0.86
CA GLN A 107 4.79 -13.39 -0.51
C GLN A 107 4.56 -14.26 -1.75
N MET A 108 3.70 -13.83 -2.67
CA MET A 108 3.43 -14.51 -3.93
C MET A 108 4.64 -14.48 -4.87
N ALA A 109 5.37 -13.37 -4.93
CA ALA A 109 6.62 -13.27 -5.68
C ALA A 109 7.67 -14.26 -5.16
N LEU A 110 7.82 -14.38 -3.83
CA LEU A 110 8.70 -15.38 -3.22
C LEU A 110 8.29 -16.80 -3.59
N LYS A 111 7.00 -17.15 -3.50
CA LYS A 111 6.50 -18.47 -3.92
C LYS A 111 6.76 -18.76 -5.39
N ARG A 112 6.65 -17.77 -6.27
CA ARG A 112 6.99 -17.89 -7.70
C ARG A 112 8.48 -18.14 -7.90
N ILE A 113 9.35 -17.46 -7.15
CA ILE A 113 10.80 -17.67 -7.22
C ILE A 113 11.18 -19.06 -6.71
N ASP A 114 10.61 -19.51 -5.60
CA ASP A 114 10.85 -20.86 -5.06
C ASP A 114 10.45 -21.93 -6.08
N TYR A 115 9.29 -21.76 -6.72
CA TYR A 115 8.84 -22.65 -7.78
C TYR A 115 9.80 -22.67 -8.98
N ALA A 116 10.23 -21.49 -9.44
CA ALA A 116 11.19 -21.37 -10.53
C ALA A 116 12.54 -22.05 -10.19
N ARG A 117 13.02 -21.92 -8.95
CA ARG A 117 14.24 -22.60 -8.48
C ARG A 117 14.11 -24.12 -8.55
N VAL A 118 12.98 -24.67 -8.12
CA VAL A 118 12.71 -26.11 -8.20
C VAL A 118 12.74 -26.57 -9.66
N LYS A 119 12.03 -25.85 -10.55
CA LYS A 119 12.00 -26.19 -11.99
C LYS A 119 13.36 -26.08 -12.67
N LEU A 120 14.14 -25.05 -12.37
CA LEU A 120 15.52 -24.94 -12.88
C LEU A 120 16.41 -26.08 -12.36
N GLY A 121 16.23 -26.51 -11.11
CA GLY A 121 16.92 -27.67 -10.55
C GLY A 121 16.58 -28.98 -11.28
N GLU A 122 15.31 -29.21 -11.61
CA GLU A 122 14.86 -30.35 -12.43
C GLU A 122 15.50 -30.36 -13.82
N VAL A 123 15.55 -29.19 -14.48
CA VAL A 123 16.18 -29.02 -15.79
C VAL A 123 17.68 -29.27 -15.72
N SER A 124 18.38 -28.70 -14.73
CA SER A 124 19.83 -28.89 -14.55
C SER A 124 20.19 -30.37 -14.42
N ARG A 125 19.44 -31.12 -13.61
CA ARG A 125 19.64 -32.57 -13.44
C ARG A 125 19.44 -33.34 -14.74
N THR A 126 18.40 -32.99 -15.51
CA THR A 126 18.13 -33.61 -16.82
C THR A 126 19.27 -33.33 -17.80
N CYS A 127 19.77 -32.09 -17.85
CA CYS A 127 20.91 -31.72 -18.70
C CYS A 127 22.20 -32.47 -18.31
N GLU A 128 22.48 -32.60 -17.02
CA GLU A 128 23.63 -33.38 -16.52
C GLU A 128 23.53 -34.85 -16.91
N GLN A 129 22.34 -35.46 -16.78
CA GLN A 129 22.10 -36.84 -17.20
C GLN A 129 22.31 -37.02 -18.72
N MET A 130 21.80 -36.10 -19.54
CA MET A 130 22.02 -36.13 -20.99
C MET A 130 23.50 -35.96 -21.36
N LEU A 131 24.21 -35.05 -20.70
CA LEU A 131 25.65 -34.86 -20.92
C LEU A 131 26.46 -36.10 -20.53
N GLU A 132 26.11 -36.75 -19.42
CA GLU A 132 26.76 -37.98 -18.99
C GLU A 132 26.44 -39.15 -19.93
N GLN A 133 25.24 -39.24 -20.50
CA GLN A 133 24.92 -40.22 -21.56
C GLN A 133 25.66 -39.97 -22.87
N LEU A 134 26.00 -38.72 -23.19
CA LEU A 134 26.80 -38.35 -24.36
C LEU A 134 28.31 -38.56 -24.13
N ARG A 135 28.75 -38.75 -22.88
CA ARG A 135 30.17 -38.90 -22.51
C ARG A 135 30.79 -40.25 -22.91
N PRO A 136 30.09 -41.41 -22.83
CA PRO A 136 30.55 -42.68 -23.40
C PRO A 136 30.70 -42.64 -24.92
N ARG A 137 29.86 -41.87 -25.62
CA ARG A 137 29.87 -41.80 -27.10
C ARG A 137 31.06 -41.04 -27.69
N ARG A 138 31.81 -40.28 -26.88
CA ARG A 138 33.05 -39.60 -27.30
C ARG A 138 34.34 -40.36 -27.00
N ARG A 139 34.29 -41.50 -26.29
CA ARG A 139 35.50 -42.25 -25.91
C ARG A 139 35.79 -43.46 -26.78
N GLY A 140 34.94 -43.76 -27.76
CA GLY A 140 35.11 -44.89 -28.68
C GLY A 140 34.51 -44.61 -30.04
N GLU A 141 35.07 -43.63 -30.77
CA GLU A 141 35.19 -43.58 -32.23
C GLU A 141 35.68 -42.17 -32.61
N ALA A 142 37.00 -42.03 -32.69
CA ALA A 142 37.61 -40.94 -33.44
C ALA A 142 37.48 -41.29 -34.93
N SER A 143 36.51 -40.68 -35.61
CA SER A 143 36.53 -40.56 -37.06
C SER A 143 35.95 -39.19 -37.47
N PRO A 144 36.60 -38.43 -38.36
CA PRO A 144 36.33 -37.01 -38.56
C PRO A 144 35.23 -36.80 -39.61
N GLY A 145 34.06 -36.31 -39.20
CA GLY A 145 33.01 -35.89 -40.13
C GLY A 145 31.73 -35.45 -39.44
N TRP A 146 31.35 -34.19 -39.67
CA TRP A 146 30.10 -33.50 -39.28
C TRP A 146 30.13 -32.69 -37.96
N PRO A 147 29.37 -31.58 -37.87
CA PRO A 147 29.90 -30.28 -38.26
C PRO A 147 29.88 -29.29 -37.09
N LEU A 148 30.76 -28.29 -37.19
CA LEU A 148 30.90 -27.11 -36.33
C LEU A 148 29.67 -26.19 -36.23
N LEU A 149 28.48 -26.60 -36.67
CA LEU A 149 27.29 -25.75 -36.73
C LEU A 149 26.44 -25.75 -35.43
N ALA A 150 26.64 -26.71 -34.51
CA ALA A 150 25.89 -26.74 -33.25
C ALA A 150 26.50 -25.88 -32.12
N ALA A 151 27.76 -25.44 -32.26
CA ALA A 151 28.41 -24.59 -31.26
C ALA A 151 28.03 -23.10 -31.40
N SER A 152 27.59 -22.66 -32.60
CA SER A 152 27.28 -21.25 -32.88
C SER A 152 25.94 -20.78 -32.30
N THR A 153 24.99 -21.66 -32.02
CA THR A 153 23.65 -21.29 -31.54
C THR A 153 23.53 -21.20 -30.02
N CYS A 154 24.41 -21.88 -29.26
CA CYS A 154 24.42 -21.75 -27.79
C CYS A 154 25.12 -20.47 -27.30
N GLN A 155 26.00 -19.85 -28.10
CA GLN A 155 26.70 -18.62 -27.69
C GLN A 155 25.82 -17.37 -27.83
N ALA A 156 24.78 -17.40 -28.67
CA ALA A 156 23.82 -16.29 -28.80
C ALA A 156 22.86 -16.18 -27.60
N ALA A 157 22.48 -17.29 -26.95
CA ALA A 157 21.52 -17.26 -25.84
C ALA A 157 22.13 -16.79 -24.49
N LEU A 158 23.44 -16.95 -24.30
CA LEU A 158 24.15 -16.53 -23.07
C LEU A 158 24.70 -15.10 -23.14
N CYS A 159 24.73 -14.45 -24.31
CA CYS A 159 25.23 -13.08 -24.47
C CYS A 159 24.14 -11.99 -24.34
N GLY A 160 22.86 -12.37 -24.37
CA GLY A 160 21.72 -11.42 -24.37
C GLY A 160 21.23 -10.91 -23.00
N GLN A 161 21.83 -11.27 -21.88
CA GLN A 161 21.39 -10.82 -20.54
C GLN A 161 22.38 -9.91 -19.80
N ARG A 162 23.41 -9.40 -20.48
CA ARG A 162 24.41 -8.52 -19.87
C ARG A 162 24.38 -7.08 -20.39
N THR A 163 23.19 -6.51 -20.59
CA THR A 163 23.00 -5.06 -20.76
C THR A 163 21.62 -4.62 -20.25
N LEU A 164 21.49 -4.44 -18.94
CA LEU A 164 20.51 -3.51 -18.33
C LEU A 164 21.03 -3.09 -16.95
N SER A 165 22.25 -2.56 -16.98
CA SER A 165 22.88 -1.85 -15.86
C SER A 165 23.65 -0.67 -16.44
N SER A 166 22.92 0.35 -16.88
CA SER A 166 23.41 1.73 -17.09
C SER A 166 22.27 2.59 -17.63
N LEU A 167 21.40 3.06 -16.74
CA LEU A 167 20.64 4.28 -16.99
C LEU A 167 21.45 5.43 -16.39
N PRO A 168 21.98 6.36 -17.19
CA PRO A 168 22.53 7.59 -16.66
C PRO A 168 21.38 8.53 -16.29
N ALA A 169 21.49 9.13 -15.10
CA ALA A 169 20.78 10.33 -14.75
C ALA A 169 21.29 11.48 -15.61
N GLU A 170 20.43 12.14 -16.37
CA GLU A 170 20.71 13.47 -16.91
C GLU A 170 19.56 14.41 -16.55
N GLN A 171 19.93 15.47 -15.84
CA GLN A 171 19.13 16.64 -15.57
C GLN A 171 19.11 17.51 -16.82
N THR A 172 17.93 17.92 -17.29
CA THR A 172 17.83 19.17 -18.03
C THR A 172 16.46 19.78 -17.83
N GLY A 173 16.43 20.91 -17.14
CA GLY A 173 15.27 21.78 -17.11
C GLY A 173 15.13 22.49 -18.46
N ALA A 174 13.88 22.61 -18.94
CA ALA A 174 13.50 23.64 -19.89
C ALA A 174 12.01 23.95 -19.73
N THR A 175 11.77 25.14 -19.17
CA THR A 175 10.56 25.94 -19.28
C THR A 175 10.02 25.96 -20.72
N LEU A 176 8.72 25.72 -20.92
CA LEU A 176 7.95 26.46 -21.93
C LEU A 176 6.46 26.48 -21.61
N ARG A 177 5.98 27.71 -21.63
CA ARG A 177 4.68 28.27 -21.24
C ARG A 177 3.69 28.14 -22.40
N GLY A 178 2.53 27.54 -22.13
CA GLY A 178 1.18 27.93 -22.57
C GLY A 178 0.81 27.98 -24.07
N ARG A 179 -0.29 27.31 -24.43
CA ARG A 179 -1.39 27.95 -25.18
C ARG A 179 -2.69 27.16 -25.13
N ARG A 180 -3.78 27.93 -25.14
CA ARG A 180 -5.20 27.58 -25.03
C ARG A 180 -5.70 26.77 -26.22
N GLY A 181 -6.73 25.95 -25.97
CA GLY A 181 -7.63 25.40 -26.98
C GLY A 181 -8.89 24.83 -26.32
N THR A 182 -10.01 25.53 -26.49
CA THR A 182 -11.36 25.26 -26.01
C THR A 182 -12.12 24.28 -26.93
N ALA A 183 -12.92 23.36 -26.36
CA ALA A 183 -14.22 22.84 -26.85
C ALA A 183 -14.67 21.70 -25.91
N THR A 184 -15.60 21.88 -24.98
CA THR A 184 -17.08 21.87 -25.10
C THR A 184 -17.71 20.50 -25.45
N SER A 185 -18.47 20.00 -24.46
CA SER A 185 -19.64 19.09 -24.49
C SER A 185 -19.48 17.65 -24.99
N LEU A 186 -19.76 16.67 -24.12
CA LEU A 186 -21.09 16.05 -23.96
C LEU A 186 -21.04 14.99 -22.84
N SER A 187 -22.12 14.95 -22.08
CA SER A 187 -22.32 14.24 -20.82
C SER A 187 -23.03 12.88 -21.04
N PRO A 188 -23.73 12.27 -20.05
CA PRO A 188 -23.42 10.95 -19.50
C PRO A 188 -24.49 9.88 -19.82
N PHE A 189 -24.24 8.61 -19.52
CA PHE A 189 -25.32 7.60 -19.44
C PHE A 189 -25.11 6.59 -18.30
N PRO A 190 -26.11 6.40 -17.42
CA PRO A 190 -26.28 5.24 -16.56
C PRO A 190 -27.36 4.28 -17.12
N VAL A 191 -27.32 3.00 -16.76
CA VAL A 191 -28.43 2.02 -16.92
C VAL A 191 -28.28 1.00 -15.77
N SER A 192 -29.11 1.13 -14.72
CA SER A 192 -30.25 0.27 -14.33
C SER A 192 -29.88 -1.07 -13.71
#